data_AF-A0A2S9JL28-F1
#
_entry.id   AF-A0A2S9JL28-F1
#
_cell.length_a   1.000
_cell.length_b   1.000
_cell.length_c   1.000
_cell.angle_alpha   90.00
_cell.angle_beta   90.00
_cell.angle_gamma   90.00
#
_symmetry.space_group_name_H-M   'P 1'
#
loop_
_entity.id
_entity.type
_entity.pdbx_description
1 polymer ?
#
loop_
_entity_poly.entity_id
_entity_poly.type
_entity_poly.pdbx_seq_one_letter_code
_entity_poly.pdbx_strand_id
1 'polypeptide(L)'
;MANFVVVRKQTLKAMFFHIQKIEQSTHHTDNLQNPKTPGNPMVLGVYRNKARTIFYTIYTKKTFGEYWDSVENKRISKRFWTPEMKEYYQQKALDTPKPPFVFKMTVVGWLFILLFIGVFGYLIYDSVKPPLAKSEKHVAMEQAPVMGDVYFGRYEIYKEKGNPLGMEGRFGWFKVLKVEGDVYHIAKSTEMNSAHRPKEEMNSTSFESKSLPPVKLTEQTGYNVRFKSDDGLTEIYITDKQES
;
A
#
# COMPACT_ATOMS: atom_id res chain seq x y z
N MET A 1 -10.15 -20.29 60.03
CA MET A 1 -9.30 -21.05 59.08
C MET A 1 -9.26 -20.28 57.78
N ALA A 2 -8.09 -19.79 57.37
CA ALA A 2 -7.92 -19.05 56.12
C ALA A 2 -7.84 -20.03 54.95
N ASN A 3 -8.93 -20.20 54.20
CA ASN A 3 -8.95 -21.04 53.02
C ASN A 3 -8.33 -20.27 51.84
N PHE A 4 -7.20 -20.76 51.35
CA PHE A 4 -6.56 -20.29 50.14
C PHE A 4 -7.47 -20.60 48.93
N VAL A 5 -8.09 -19.57 48.36
CA VAL A 5 -8.78 -19.66 47.06
C VAL A 5 -7.72 -19.81 45.98
N VAL A 6 -7.66 -20.97 45.35
CA VAL A 6 -6.78 -21.23 44.21
C VAL A 6 -7.27 -20.40 43.02
N VAL A 7 -6.64 -19.25 42.80
CA VAL A 7 -6.89 -18.37 41.65
C VAL A 7 -6.43 -19.07 40.37
N ARG A 8 -7.34 -19.76 39.67
CA ARG A 8 -7.04 -20.35 38.36
C ARG A 8 -7.12 -19.30 37.25
N LYS A 9 -5.95 -18.76 36.87
CA LYS A 9 -5.77 -18.02 35.62
C LYS A 9 -5.77 -19.00 34.45
N GLN A 10 -6.83 -19.00 33.65
CA GLN A 10 -6.78 -19.57 32.29
C GLN A 10 -6.22 -18.51 31.34
N THR A 11 -5.14 -18.84 30.65
CA THR A 11 -4.46 -17.97 29.69
C THR A 11 -4.41 -18.65 28.33
N LEU A 12 -4.97 -18.00 27.31
CA LEU A 12 -4.72 -18.31 25.91
C LEU A 12 -3.69 -17.28 25.41
N LYS A 13 -2.50 -17.76 25.06
CA LYS A 13 -1.36 -16.92 24.65
C LYS A 13 -0.98 -17.27 23.23
N ALA A 14 -1.26 -16.36 22.30
CA ALA A 14 -0.57 -16.28 21.02
C ALA A 14 0.49 -15.18 21.13
N MET A 15 1.51 -15.19 20.26
CA MET A 15 2.69 -14.30 20.35
C MET A 15 2.35 -12.81 20.54
N PHE A 16 1.18 -12.35 20.06
CA PHE A 16 0.75 -10.95 20.09
C PHE A 16 -0.61 -10.69 20.74
N PHE A 17 -1.27 -11.73 21.23
CA PHE A 17 -2.63 -11.65 21.74
C PHE A 17 -2.77 -12.48 23.01
N HIS A 18 -3.28 -11.85 24.06
CA HIS A 18 -3.39 -12.45 25.38
C HIS A 18 -4.77 -12.19 25.97
N ILE A 19 -5.54 -13.27 26.17
CA ILE A 19 -6.81 -13.20 26.90
C ILE A 19 -6.61 -13.74 28.30
N GLN A 20 -7.07 -12.97 29.28
CA GLN A 20 -7.14 -13.36 30.68
C GLN A 20 -8.57 -13.30 31.19
N LYS A 21 -9.00 -14.36 31.85
CA LYS A 21 -10.15 -14.33 32.75
C LYS A 21 -9.72 -13.76 34.09
N ILE A 22 -10.36 -12.68 34.53
CA ILE A 22 -10.08 -12.01 35.81
C ILE A 22 -11.28 -12.19 36.73
N GLU A 23 -11.06 -12.82 37.88
CA GLU A 23 -12.03 -12.88 38.96
C GLU A 23 -12.25 -11.49 39.54
N GLN A 24 -13.51 -11.06 39.61
CA GLN A 24 -13.91 -9.77 40.16
C GLN A 24 -14.40 -9.94 41.61
N SER A 25 -15.17 -10.99 41.86
CA SER A 25 -15.68 -11.32 43.18
C SER A 25 -16.07 -12.79 43.25
N THR A 26 -16.09 -13.31 44.47
CA THR A 26 -16.55 -14.66 44.78
C THR A 26 -17.58 -14.58 45.91
N HIS A 27 -18.71 -15.27 45.73
CA HIS A 27 -19.84 -15.23 46.64
C HIS A 27 -20.27 -16.64 47.03
N HIS A 28 -20.39 -16.89 48.33
CA HIS A 28 -21.05 -18.08 48.84
C HIS A 28 -22.54 -18.06 48.46
N THR A 29 -23.11 -19.24 48.25
CA THR A 29 -24.48 -19.42 47.78
C THR A 29 -25.26 -20.25 48.79
N ASP A 30 -25.25 -19.85 50.06
CA ASP A 30 -25.80 -20.63 51.17
C ASP A 30 -27.31 -20.88 51.03
N ASN A 31 -28.01 -19.99 50.31
CA ASN A 31 -29.44 -20.09 50.03
C ASN A 31 -29.78 -20.83 48.72
N LEU A 32 -28.79 -21.31 47.96
CA LEU A 32 -28.99 -21.98 46.67
C LEU A 32 -28.43 -23.40 46.72
N GLN A 33 -29.21 -24.35 46.21
CA GLN A 33 -28.77 -25.75 46.13
C GLN A 33 -28.10 -26.05 44.79
N ASN A 34 -27.10 -26.93 44.82
CA ASN A 34 -26.47 -27.43 43.61
C ASN A 34 -27.42 -28.40 42.88
N PRO A 35 -27.85 -28.08 41.65
CA PRO A 35 -28.85 -28.86 40.91
C PRO A 35 -28.30 -30.19 40.36
N LYS A 36 -26.96 -30.37 40.34
CA LYS A 36 -26.31 -31.59 39.84
C LYS A 36 -26.02 -32.59 40.97
N THR A 37 -25.68 -32.08 42.14
CA THR A 37 -25.29 -32.85 43.33
C THR A 37 -25.91 -32.19 44.56
N PRO A 38 -27.18 -32.52 44.87
CA PRO A 38 -27.88 -31.94 46.02
C PRO A 38 -27.10 -32.12 47.32
N GLY A 39 -26.99 -31.06 48.12
CA GLY A 39 -26.24 -31.05 49.38
C GLY A 39 -24.77 -30.62 49.26
N ASN A 40 -24.18 -30.61 48.06
CA ASN A 40 -22.82 -30.08 47.90
C ASN A 40 -22.83 -28.54 47.94
N PRO A 41 -21.93 -27.91 48.74
CA PRO A 41 -21.79 -26.46 48.75
C PRO A 41 -21.31 -25.94 47.40
N MET A 42 -21.87 -24.80 47.00
CA MET A 42 -21.62 -24.14 45.74
C MET A 42 -21.12 -22.72 45.98
N VAL A 43 -20.32 -22.22 45.03
CA VAL A 43 -19.80 -20.86 45.04
C VAL A 43 -20.02 -20.22 43.68
N LEU A 44 -20.44 -18.95 43.68
CA LEU A 44 -20.52 -18.11 42.50
C LEU A 44 -19.23 -17.31 42.34
N GLY A 45 -18.47 -17.58 41.27
CA GLY A 45 -17.40 -16.69 40.82
C GLY A 45 -17.92 -15.73 39.76
N VAL A 46 -17.71 -14.42 39.92
CA VAL A 46 -17.99 -13.41 38.92
C VAL A 46 -16.69 -13.00 38.23
N TYR A 47 -16.65 -13.13 36.91
CA TYR A 47 -15.45 -12.92 36.10
C TYR A 47 -15.65 -11.84 35.04
N ARG A 48 -14.53 -11.28 34.58
CA ARG A 48 -14.44 -10.37 33.44
C ARG A 48 -13.27 -10.75 32.57
N ASN A 49 -13.43 -10.67 31.25
CA ASN A 49 -12.33 -10.94 30.33
C ASN A 49 -11.53 -9.67 30.09
N LYS A 50 -10.21 -9.82 30.07
CA LYS A 50 -9.25 -8.82 29.64
C LYS A 50 -8.52 -9.36 28.41
N ALA A 51 -8.64 -8.66 27.30
CA ALA A 51 -7.85 -8.92 26.10
C ALA A 51 -6.74 -7.88 26.01
N ARG A 52 -5.52 -8.31 25.72
CA ARG A 52 -4.37 -7.44 25.51
C ARG A 52 -3.70 -7.81 24.19
N THR A 53 -3.49 -6.80 23.37
CA THR A 53 -2.67 -6.86 22.16
C THR A 53 -1.45 -5.96 22.33
N ILE A 54 -0.58 -5.92 21.33
CA ILE A 54 0.51 -4.92 21.28
C ILE A 54 -0.07 -3.50 21.22
N PHE A 55 -1.18 -3.31 20.50
CA PHE A 55 -1.73 -1.98 20.19
C PHE A 55 -2.75 -1.48 21.21
N TYR A 56 -3.47 -2.36 21.88
CA TYR A 56 -4.54 -1.96 22.80
C TYR A 56 -4.79 -2.99 23.91
N THR A 57 -5.46 -2.53 24.96
CA THR A 57 -6.03 -3.37 26.03
C THR A 57 -7.53 -3.14 26.12
N ILE A 58 -8.29 -4.22 26.24
CA ILE A 58 -9.75 -4.20 26.33
C ILE A 58 -10.19 -4.99 27.56
N TYR A 59 -11.15 -4.43 28.31
CA TYR A 59 -11.94 -5.15 29.29
C TYR A 59 -13.36 -5.34 28.75
N THR A 60 -13.94 -6.52 28.95
CA THR A 60 -15.35 -6.71 28.60
C THR A 60 -16.24 -5.85 29.48
N LYS A 61 -17.18 -5.12 28.86
CA LYS A 61 -18.15 -4.28 29.58
C LYS A 61 -18.96 -5.09 30.58
N LYS A 62 -19.42 -6.27 30.16
CA LYS A 62 -20.23 -7.19 30.96
C LYS A 62 -19.33 -8.19 31.71
N THR A 63 -19.73 -8.50 32.93
CA THR A 63 -19.22 -9.64 33.70
C THR A 63 -19.95 -10.91 33.26
N PHE A 64 -19.43 -12.06 33.70
CA PHE A 64 -20.09 -13.35 33.55
C PHE A 64 -19.87 -14.19 34.81
N GLY A 65 -20.88 -14.95 35.20
CA GLY A 65 -20.82 -15.84 36.36
C GLY A 65 -20.44 -17.26 35.97
N GLU A 66 -19.73 -17.95 36.86
CA GLU A 66 -19.59 -19.40 36.85
C GLU A 66 -19.87 -19.93 38.26
N TYR A 67 -20.78 -20.88 38.36
CA TYR A 67 -21.00 -21.63 39.60
C TYR A 67 -20.07 -22.83 39.65
N TRP A 68 -19.47 -23.07 40.81
CA TRP A 68 -18.55 -24.16 41.07
C TRP A 68 -19.05 -25.00 42.24
N ASP A 69 -19.06 -26.32 42.05
CA ASP A 69 -19.17 -27.27 43.16
C ASP A 69 -17.86 -27.21 43.95
N SER A 70 -17.95 -26.88 45.24
CA SER A 70 -16.77 -26.68 46.09
C SER A 70 -16.11 -27.99 46.53
N VAL A 71 -16.84 -29.11 46.46
CA VAL A 71 -16.35 -30.45 46.81
C VAL A 71 -15.73 -31.11 45.59
N GLU A 72 -16.44 -31.13 44.45
CA GLU A 72 -15.94 -31.76 43.22
C GLU A 72 -15.00 -30.86 42.41
N ASN A 73 -14.94 -29.55 42.73
CA ASN A 73 -14.21 -28.53 41.98
C ASN A 73 -14.57 -28.52 40.48
N LYS A 74 -15.85 -28.76 40.17
CA LYS A 74 -16.37 -28.78 38.81
C LYS A 74 -17.29 -27.61 38.57
N ARG A 75 -17.14 -27.00 37.40
CA ARG A 75 -18.04 -25.94 36.93
C ARG A 75 -19.43 -26.50 36.62
N ILE A 76 -20.45 -25.88 37.17
CA ILE A 76 -21.85 -26.16 36.87
C ILE A 76 -22.22 -25.43 35.58
N SER A 77 -22.55 -26.20 34.54
CA SER A 77 -22.91 -25.65 33.23
C SER A 77 -24.16 -24.76 33.29
N LYS A 78 -24.18 -23.67 32.50
CA LYS A 78 -25.29 -22.70 32.45
C LYS A 78 -26.65 -23.32 32.14
N ARG A 79 -26.67 -24.45 31.43
CA ARG A 79 -27.91 -25.19 31.13
C ARG A 79 -28.61 -25.75 32.39
N PHE A 80 -27.85 -25.95 33.47
CA PHE A 80 -28.38 -26.45 34.75
C PHE A 80 -28.70 -25.33 35.73
N TRP A 81 -28.54 -24.07 35.35
CA TRP A 81 -28.83 -22.97 36.28
C TRP A 81 -30.33 -22.83 36.47
N THR A 82 -30.76 -22.89 37.73
CA THR A 82 -32.14 -22.58 38.12
C THR A 82 -32.44 -21.08 37.89
N PRO A 83 -33.72 -20.68 37.84
CA PRO A 83 -34.10 -19.27 37.78
C PRO A 83 -33.47 -18.45 38.92
N GLU A 84 -33.51 -18.98 40.15
CA GLU A 84 -32.92 -18.37 41.35
C GLU A 84 -31.40 -18.15 41.20
N MET A 85 -30.68 -19.13 40.63
CA MET A 85 -29.25 -18.98 40.35
C MET A 85 -28.98 -17.87 39.31
N LYS A 86 -29.86 -17.70 38.33
CA LYS A 86 -29.70 -16.63 37.32
C LYS A 86 -29.96 -15.26 37.94
N GLU A 87 -30.99 -15.14 38.76
CA GLU A 87 -31.32 -13.90 39.48
C GLU A 87 -30.23 -13.50 40.47
N TYR A 88 -29.74 -14.46 41.27
CA TYR A 88 -28.64 -14.22 42.20
C TYR A 88 -27.37 -13.75 41.47
N TYR A 89 -27.06 -14.36 40.32
CA TYR A 89 -25.97 -13.89 39.48
C TYR A 89 -26.21 -12.46 38.96
N GLN A 90 -27.42 -12.14 38.49
CA GLN A 90 -27.74 -10.80 37.98
C GLN A 90 -27.58 -9.73 39.07
N GLN A 91 -28.04 -10.01 40.29
CA GLN A 91 -27.86 -9.12 41.44
C GLN A 91 -26.37 -8.88 41.72
N LYS A 92 -25.58 -9.95 41.87
CA LYS A 92 -24.13 -9.82 42.14
C LYS A 92 -23.33 -9.23 40.99
N ALA A 93 -23.77 -9.43 39.75
CA ALA A 93 -23.17 -8.81 38.58
C ALA A 93 -23.34 -7.28 38.56
N LEU A 94 -24.45 -6.75 39.11
CA LEU A 94 -24.68 -5.32 39.27
C LEU A 94 -23.81 -4.71 40.39
N ASP A 95 -23.61 -5.46 41.48
CA ASP A 95 -22.75 -5.06 42.60
C ASP A 95 -21.26 -5.08 42.26
N THR A 96 -20.88 -5.73 41.16
CA THR A 96 -19.47 -5.90 40.77
C THR A 96 -18.88 -4.58 40.26
N PRO A 97 -17.67 -4.19 40.67
CA PRO A 97 -17.01 -2.98 40.19
C PRO A 97 -16.97 -2.88 38.65
N LYS A 98 -17.25 -1.68 38.13
CA LYS A 98 -17.08 -1.36 36.71
C LYS A 98 -15.61 -1.50 36.30
N PRO A 99 -15.32 -1.86 35.04
CA PRO A 99 -13.93 -1.95 34.59
C PRO A 99 -13.29 -0.55 34.64
N PRO A 100 -11.98 -0.45 34.94
CA PRO A 100 -11.28 0.84 35.00
C PRO A 100 -11.32 1.58 33.66
N PHE A 101 -11.35 0.83 32.56
CA PHE A 101 -11.60 1.31 31.21
C PHE A 101 -12.12 0.15 30.36
N VAL A 102 -12.88 0.46 29.31
CA VAL A 102 -13.33 -0.56 28.35
C VAL A 102 -12.26 -0.80 27.28
N PHE A 103 -11.63 0.28 26.81
CA PHE A 103 -10.61 0.25 25.77
C PHE A 103 -9.52 1.26 26.13
N LYS A 104 -8.27 0.87 25.95
CA LYS A 104 -7.11 1.75 26.12
C LYS A 104 -6.06 1.40 25.08
N MET A 105 -5.70 2.37 24.24
CA MET A 105 -4.55 2.26 23.35
C MET A 105 -3.26 2.20 24.15
N THR A 106 -2.32 1.38 23.69
CA THR A 106 -0.94 1.39 24.19
C THR A 106 -0.16 2.51 23.53
N VAL A 107 1.01 2.85 24.09
CA VAL A 107 1.94 3.81 23.47
C VAL A 107 2.34 3.35 22.06
N VAL A 108 2.59 2.06 21.88
CA VAL A 108 2.90 1.47 20.57
C VAL A 108 1.73 1.66 19.59
N GLY A 109 0.50 1.47 20.07
CA GLY A 109 -0.70 1.75 19.28
C GLY A 109 -0.79 3.21 18.82
N TRP A 110 -0.47 4.16 19.68
CA TRP A 110 -0.43 5.58 19.32
C TRP A 110 0.66 5.89 18.29
N LEU A 111 1.87 5.35 18.45
CA LEU A 111 2.95 5.52 17.48
C LEU A 111 2.56 4.97 16.10
N PHE A 112 1.89 3.81 16.08
CA PHE A 112 1.39 3.22 14.84
C PHE A 112 0.34 4.11 14.16
N ILE A 113 -0.58 4.71 14.92
CA ILE A 113 -1.57 5.65 14.38
C ILE A 113 -0.87 6.89 13.79
N LEU A 114 0.12 7.46 14.50
CA LEU A 114 0.87 8.62 14.00
C LEU A 114 1.63 8.30 12.72
N LEU A 115 2.27 7.13 12.64
CA LEU A 115 2.92 6.65 11.43
C LEU A 115 1.91 6.55 10.28
N PHE A 116 0.75 5.96 10.52
CA PHE A 116 -0.29 5.80 9.51
C PHE A 116 -0.78 7.17 8.99
N ILE A 117 -1.03 8.12 9.89
CA ILE A 117 -1.41 9.49 9.51
C ILE A 117 -0.31 10.15 8.68
N GLY A 118 0.96 9.99 9.07
CA GLY A 118 2.10 10.56 8.33
C GLY A 118 2.24 9.99 6.92
N VAL A 119 2.13 8.67 6.76
CA VAL A 119 2.21 8.00 5.46
C VAL A 119 1.06 8.44 4.55
N PHE A 120 -0.18 8.42 5.04
CA PHE A 120 -1.31 8.83 4.22
C PHE A 120 -1.31 10.33 3.93
N GLY A 121 -0.87 11.16 4.88
CA GLY A 121 -0.65 12.59 4.66
C GLY A 121 0.38 12.85 3.55
N TYR A 122 1.48 12.09 3.56
CA TYR A 122 2.49 12.16 2.50
C TYR A 122 1.94 11.73 1.13
N LEU A 123 1.20 10.62 1.06
CA LEU A 123 0.62 10.14 -0.19
C LEU A 123 -0.38 11.14 -0.80
N ILE A 124 -1.20 11.76 0.06
CA ILE A 124 -2.14 12.81 -0.38
C ILE A 124 -1.38 14.06 -0.83
N TYR A 125 -0.35 14.47 -0.09
CA TYR A 125 0.49 15.60 -0.48
C TYR A 125 1.16 15.37 -1.85
N ASP A 126 1.69 14.16 -2.07
CA ASP A 126 2.36 13.79 -3.32
C ASP A 126 1.39 13.76 -4.52
N SER A 127 0.12 13.44 -4.30
CA SER A 127 -0.88 13.38 -5.37
C SER A 127 -1.46 14.73 -5.76
N VAL A 128 -1.47 15.70 -4.85
CA VAL A 128 -2.02 17.06 -5.10
C VAL A 128 -0.95 18.11 -5.38
N LYS A 129 0.34 17.81 -5.13
CA LYS A 129 1.41 18.77 -5.41
C LYS A 129 1.43 19.09 -6.90
N PRO A 130 1.56 20.37 -7.29
CA PRO A 130 1.67 20.74 -8.69
C PRO A 130 2.94 20.09 -9.29
N PRO A 131 2.90 19.69 -10.57
CA PRO A 131 4.09 19.21 -11.25
C PRO A 131 5.17 20.30 -11.21
N LEU A 132 6.42 19.88 -11.01
CA LEU A 132 7.56 20.79 -11.08
C LEU A 132 7.58 21.47 -12.45
N ALA A 133 8.03 22.72 -12.50
CA ALA A 133 8.19 23.45 -13.75
C ALA A 133 9.06 22.61 -14.71
N LYS A 134 8.51 22.31 -15.90
CA LYS A 134 9.27 21.64 -16.96
C LYS A 134 10.43 22.54 -17.38
N SER A 135 11.60 21.96 -17.64
CA SER A 135 12.74 22.71 -18.16
C SER A 135 12.41 23.28 -19.55
N GLU A 136 13.02 24.40 -19.94
CA GLU A 136 12.82 25.01 -21.27
C GLU A 136 13.11 24.01 -22.40
N LYS A 137 14.14 23.17 -22.23
CA LYS A 137 14.47 22.05 -23.12
C LYS A 137 13.30 21.07 -23.30
N HIS A 138 12.62 20.72 -22.21
CA HIS A 138 11.48 19.79 -22.27
C HIS A 138 10.28 20.45 -22.97
N VAL A 139 10.07 21.75 -22.80
CA VAL A 139 9.00 22.49 -23.50
C VAL A 139 9.31 22.63 -24.99
N ALA A 140 10.57 22.91 -25.35
CA ALA A 140 10.99 23.02 -26.74
C ALA A 140 10.80 21.71 -27.54
N MET A 141 10.98 20.56 -26.87
CA MET A 141 10.74 19.24 -27.46
C MET A 141 9.25 18.89 -27.63
N GLU A 142 8.35 19.56 -26.90
CA GLU A 142 6.89 19.39 -27.03
C GLU A 142 6.30 20.24 -28.18
N GLN A 143 7.07 21.19 -28.74
CA GLN A 143 6.62 22.00 -29.87
C GLN A 143 6.77 21.25 -31.18
N ALA A 144 5.74 21.33 -32.05
CA ALA A 144 5.75 20.68 -33.35
C ALA A 144 7.01 21.06 -34.16
N PRO A 145 7.74 20.08 -34.74
CA PRO A 145 8.94 20.35 -35.51
C PRO A 145 8.67 21.28 -36.69
N VAL A 146 9.49 22.31 -36.86
CA VAL A 146 9.39 23.27 -37.96
C VAL A 146 10.58 23.17 -38.92
N MET A 147 10.41 23.70 -40.14
CA MET A 147 11.48 23.76 -41.13
C MET A 147 12.72 24.48 -40.55
N GLY A 148 13.89 23.85 -40.70
CA GLY A 148 15.16 24.35 -40.20
C GLY A 148 15.56 23.82 -38.84
N ASP A 149 14.63 23.23 -38.07
CA ASP A 149 14.97 22.61 -36.79
C ASP A 149 15.98 21.48 -36.97
N VAL A 150 16.92 21.40 -36.02
CA VAL A 150 17.94 20.36 -35.96
C VAL A 150 17.78 19.57 -34.66
N TYR A 151 17.81 18.25 -34.78
CA TYR A 151 17.53 17.32 -33.71
C TYR A 151 18.59 16.23 -33.65
N PHE A 152 18.92 15.76 -32.46
CA PHE A 152 19.82 14.63 -32.26
C PHE A 152 19.03 13.37 -31.92
N GLY A 153 19.48 12.23 -32.44
CA GLY A 153 18.82 10.97 -32.18
C GLY A 153 19.42 9.80 -32.96
N ARG A 154 18.56 8.85 -33.33
CA ARG A 154 18.91 7.72 -34.19
C ARG A 154 17.82 7.45 -35.23
N TYR A 155 18.21 6.81 -36.32
CA TYR A 155 17.26 6.22 -37.26
C TYR A 155 17.44 4.70 -37.31
N GLU A 156 16.39 4.03 -37.76
CA GLU A 156 16.34 2.61 -38.02
C GLU A 156 15.66 2.40 -39.38
N ILE A 157 16.36 1.78 -40.33
CA ILE A 157 15.82 1.37 -41.63
C ILE A 157 15.74 -0.15 -41.65
N TYR A 158 14.52 -0.65 -41.77
CA TYR A 158 14.17 -2.06 -41.78
C TYR A 158 14.10 -2.59 -43.22
N LYS A 159 14.59 -3.81 -43.44
CA LYS A 159 14.39 -4.52 -44.72
C LYS A 159 12.97 -5.06 -44.87
N GLU A 160 12.39 -5.48 -43.75
CA GLU A 160 11.03 -5.97 -43.62
C GLU A 160 10.39 -5.37 -42.37
N LYS A 161 9.12 -4.98 -42.49
CA LYS A 161 8.37 -4.30 -41.42
C LYS A 161 8.38 -5.13 -40.12
N GLY A 162 8.94 -4.57 -39.05
CA GLY A 162 8.97 -5.19 -37.72
C GLY A 162 10.03 -6.30 -37.54
N ASN A 163 10.88 -6.56 -38.55
CA ASN A 163 11.95 -7.55 -38.46
C ASN A 163 13.32 -6.85 -38.25
N PRO A 164 13.92 -6.93 -37.06
CA PRO A 164 15.19 -6.26 -36.78
C PRO A 164 16.39 -6.92 -37.47
N LEU A 165 16.23 -8.12 -38.04
CA LEU A 165 17.32 -8.83 -38.71
C LEU A 165 17.72 -8.10 -40.01
N GLY A 166 18.95 -7.59 -40.04
CA GLY A 166 19.48 -6.83 -41.18
C GLY A 166 19.03 -5.37 -41.25
N MET A 167 18.48 -4.83 -40.16
CA MET A 167 18.17 -3.42 -39.98
C MET A 167 19.46 -2.57 -39.97
N GLU A 168 19.44 -1.44 -40.66
CA GLU A 168 20.48 -0.42 -40.56
C GLU A 168 20.06 0.63 -39.53
N GLY A 169 20.83 0.78 -38.45
CA GLY A 169 20.60 1.82 -37.46
C GLY A 169 21.86 2.64 -37.20
N ARG A 170 21.73 3.96 -37.16
CA ARG A 170 22.82 4.88 -36.82
C ARG A 170 22.33 6.08 -36.01
N PHE A 171 23.25 6.65 -35.24
CA PHE A 171 23.08 7.84 -34.42
C PHE A 171 23.63 9.07 -35.13
N GLY A 172 23.00 10.22 -34.93
CA GLY A 172 23.48 11.51 -35.42
C GLY A 172 22.44 12.61 -35.40
N TRP A 173 22.72 13.67 -36.17
CA TRP A 173 21.88 14.85 -36.25
C TRP A 173 20.92 14.75 -37.44
N PHE A 174 19.74 15.32 -37.27
CA PHE A 174 18.65 15.31 -38.24
C PHE A 174 18.14 16.73 -38.42
N LYS A 175 18.00 17.18 -39.67
CA LYS A 175 17.46 18.50 -40.00
C LYS A 175 16.12 18.36 -40.71
N VAL A 176 15.13 19.11 -40.23
CA VAL A 176 13.83 19.22 -40.90
C VAL A 176 13.98 20.12 -42.12
N LEU A 177 13.93 19.53 -43.32
CA LEU A 177 14.08 20.26 -44.57
C LEU A 177 12.75 20.90 -45.02
N LYS A 178 11.64 20.20 -44.81
CA LYS A 178 10.31 20.65 -45.23
C LYS A 178 9.24 19.94 -44.41
N VAL A 179 8.12 20.64 -44.17
CA VAL A 179 6.91 20.10 -43.54
C VAL A 179 5.75 20.33 -44.50
N GLU A 180 5.08 19.26 -44.92
CA GLU A 180 3.89 19.28 -45.79
C GLU A 180 2.72 18.64 -45.03
N GLY A 181 1.94 19.46 -44.31
CA GLY A 181 0.86 18.94 -43.46
C GLY A 181 1.43 18.10 -42.30
N ASP A 182 1.15 16.79 -42.31
CA ASP A 182 1.65 15.81 -41.33
C ASP A 182 2.91 15.07 -41.80
N VAL A 183 3.39 15.37 -43.01
CA VAL A 183 4.55 14.71 -43.63
C VAL A 183 5.81 15.57 -43.47
N TYR A 184 6.86 14.96 -42.94
CA TYR A 184 8.14 15.58 -42.66
C TYR A 184 9.22 15.03 -43.59
N HIS A 185 9.95 15.95 -44.22
CA HIS A 185 11.14 15.64 -45.01
C HIS A 185 12.36 15.92 -44.15
N ILE A 186 13.02 14.87 -43.67
CA ILE A 186 14.14 14.96 -42.73
C ILE A 186 15.42 14.48 -43.42
N ALA A 187 16.49 15.25 -43.30
CA ALA A 187 17.83 14.85 -43.73
C ALA A 187 18.68 14.45 -42.52
N LYS A 188 19.55 13.45 -42.70
CA LYS A 188 20.54 13.05 -41.70
C LYS A 188 21.86 13.80 -41.89
N SER A 189 22.67 13.90 -40.84
CA SER A 189 24.02 14.45 -40.93
C SER A 189 24.89 13.62 -41.86
N THR A 190 25.86 14.25 -42.52
CA THR A 190 26.80 13.56 -43.43
C THR A 190 27.65 12.53 -42.69
N GLU A 191 27.89 12.76 -41.40
CA GLU A 191 28.59 11.84 -40.51
C GLU A 191 27.59 11.23 -39.53
N MET A 192 27.44 9.92 -39.58
CA MET A 192 26.57 9.13 -38.72
C MET A 192 27.37 8.01 -38.05
N ASN A 193 27.07 7.74 -36.78
CA ASN A 193 27.80 6.74 -36.00
C ASN A 193 26.98 5.46 -35.78
N SER A 194 27.62 4.30 -35.86
CA SER A 194 26.97 3.03 -35.54
C SER A 194 26.78 2.84 -34.03
N ALA A 195 27.63 3.45 -33.20
CA ALA A 195 27.52 3.46 -31.75
C ALA A 195 27.00 4.82 -31.24
N HIS A 196 26.33 4.80 -30.09
CA HIS A 196 25.92 6.02 -29.42
C HIS A 196 27.16 6.83 -29.00
N ARG A 197 27.21 8.11 -29.40
CA ARG A 197 28.20 9.09 -28.94
C ARG A 197 27.52 10.34 -28.39
N PRO A 198 28.18 11.09 -27.50
CA PRO A 198 27.69 12.40 -27.06
C PRO A 198 27.44 13.30 -28.28
N LYS A 199 26.34 14.06 -28.24
CA LYS A 199 25.92 14.93 -29.35
C LYS A 199 26.93 16.04 -29.65
N GLU A 200 27.70 16.44 -28.65
CA GLU A 200 28.77 17.44 -28.72
C GLU A 200 29.97 16.96 -29.55
N GLU A 201 30.14 15.63 -29.68
CA GLU A 201 31.20 15.01 -30.49
C GLU A 201 30.75 14.72 -31.94
N MET A 202 29.51 15.10 -32.29
CA MET A 202 28.90 14.79 -33.59
C MET A 202 28.67 16.04 -34.43
N ASN A 203 28.90 15.92 -35.74
CA ASN A 203 28.72 17.02 -36.68
C ASN A 203 27.23 17.40 -36.82
N SER A 204 26.87 18.59 -36.32
CA SER A 204 25.51 19.17 -36.38
C SER A 204 25.32 20.21 -37.50
N THR A 205 26.35 20.46 -38.32
CA THR A 205 26.33 21.54 -39.33
C THR A 205 26.21 21.03 -40.76
N SER A 206 26.70 19.81 -41.03
CA SER A 206 26.71 19.22 -42.37
C SER A 206 25.64 18.15 -42.50
N PHE A 207 24.69 18.36 -43.43
CA PHE A 207 23.57 17.45 -43.68
C PHE A 207 23.57 16.95 -45.13
N GLU A 208 23.07 15.73 -45.33
CA GLU A 208 22.86 15.20 -46.67
C GLU A 208 21.85 16.07 -47.44
N SER A 209 22.10 16.26 -48.75
CA SER A 209 21.20 17.03 -49.63
C SER A 209 19.91 16.30 -49.94
N LYS A 210 19.90 14.96 -49.80
CA LYS A 210 18.75 14.11 -50.03
C LYS A 210 18.05 13.82 -48.69
N SER A 211 16.73 13.98 -48.66
CA SER A 211 15.96 13.57 -47.48
C SER A 211 15.88 12.04 -47.40
N LEU A 212 15.69 11.55 -46.18
CA LEU A 212 15.14 10.21 -45.95
C LEU A 212 13.74 10.10 -46.58
N PRO A 213 13.20 8.86 -46.70
CA PRO A 213 11.79 8.68 -47.07
C PRO A 213 10.89 9.57 -46.21
N PRO A 214 9.82 10.14 -46.76
CA PRO A 214 8.92 10.99 -46.00
C PRO A 214 8.35 10.24 -44.78
N VAL A 215 8.34 10.92 -43.64
CA VAL A 215 7.91 10.33 -42.36
C VAL A 215 6.83 11.17 -41.71
N LYS A 216 5.97 10.53 -40.91
CA LYS A 216 4.94 11.18 -40.10
C LYS A 216 5.31 11.12 -38.63
N LEU A 217 4.94 12.16 -37.90
CA LEU A 217 5.09 12.22 -36.46
C LEU A 217 4.10 11.24 -35.80
N THR A 218 4.61 10.26 -35.05
CA THR A 218 3.79 9.24 -34.37
C THR A 218 3.70 9.45 -32.87
N GLU A 219 4.72 10.06 -32.26
CA GLU A 219 4.77 10.34 -30.83
C GLU A 219 5.55 11.63 -30.60
N GLN A 220 5.01 12.51 -29.75
CA GLN A 220 5.67 13.72 -29.27
C GLN A 220 5.30 13.97 -27.82
N THR A 221 6.11 13.45 -26.91
CA THR A 221 5.92 13.61 -25.46
C THR A 221 7.26 13.81 -24.77
N GLY A 222 7.51 15.02 -24.27
CA GLY A 222 8.78 15.40 -23.67
C GLY A 222 9.96 15.11 -24.59
N TYR A 223 10.96 14.37 -24.10
CA TYR A 223 12.16 14.00 -24.87
C TYR A 223 11.96 12.83 -25.85
N ASN A 224 10.74 12.33 -26.02
CA ASN A 224 10.42 11.28 -26.98
C ASN A 224 9.69 11.88 -28.17
N VAL A 225 10.42 12.12 -29.25
CA VAL A 225 9.83 12.49 -30.54
C VAL A 225 10.14 11.36 -31.52
N ARG A 226 9.10 10.77 -32.11
CA ARG A 226 9.22 9.64 -33.03
C ARG A 226 8.57 9.93 -34.36
N PHE A 227 9.28 9.59 -35.42
CA PHE A 227 8.78 9.62 -36.77
C PHE A 227 8.78 8.24 -37.39
N LYS A 228 7.82 7.99 -38.26
CA LYS A 228 7.69 6.73 -38.98
C LYS A 228 7.24 6.97 -40.41
N SER A 229 7.86 6.29 -41.38
CA SER A 229 7.40 6.32 -42.77
C SER A 229 6.09 5.55 -42.93
N ASP A 230 5.32 5.87 -43.98
CA ASP A 230 4.02 5.23 -44.26
C ASP A 230 4.15 3.71 -44.51
N ASP A 231 5.26 3.28 -45.12
CA ASP A 231 5.59 1.86 -45.31
C ASP A 231 6.03 1.15 -44.01
N GLY A 232 6.34 1.92 -42.96
CA GLY A 232 6.84 1.44 -41.68
C GLY A 232 8.26 0.86 -41.74
N LEU A 233 9.02 1.16 -42.79
CA LEU A 233 10.40 0.70 -42.96
C LEU A 233 11.44 1.69 -42.43
N THR A 234 11.08 2.95 -42.21
CA THR A 234 11.97 3.98 -41.65
C THR A 234 11.37 4.52 -40.36
N GLU A 235 12.14 4.47 -39.28
CA GLU A 235 11.80 5.06 -38.00
C GLU A 235 12.92 6.00 -37.55
N ILE A 236 12.55 7.15 -37.00
CA ILE A 236 13.49 8.14 -36.46
C ILE A 236 13.09 8.43 -35.02
N TYR A 237 14.07 8.33 -34.13
CA TYR A 237 13.93 8.52 -32.69
C TYR A 237 14.78 9.71 -32.28
N ILE A 238 14.15 10.78 -31.83
CA ILE A 238 14.82 11.99 -31.41
C ILE A 238 14.84 12.07 -29.89
N THR A 239 15.98 12.45 -29.34
CA THR A 239 16.20 12.60 -27.90
C THR A 239 16.54 14.03 -27.49
N ASP A 240 16.95 14.88 -28.42
CA ASP A 240 17.40 16.25 -28.15
C ASP A 240 17.13 17.18 -29.34
N LYS A 241 16.95 18.47 -29.07
CA LYS A 241 16.90 19.55 -30.07
C LYS A 241 18.16 20.41 -29.94
N GLN A 242 18.72 20.85 -31.06
CA GLN A 242 19.81 21.82 -31.07
C GLN A 242 19.26 23.18 -30.62
N GLU A 243 19.90 23.78 -29.61
CA GLU A 243 19.60 25.15 -29.20
C GLU A 243 20.11 26.10 -30.28
N SER A 244 19.24 26.99 -30.76
CA SER A 244 19.56 28.05 -31.72
C SER A 244 20.21 29.24 -31.04
#